data_AF-A0A3A0AMB9-F1
#
_entry.id   AF-A0A3A0AMB9-F1
#
_cell.length_a   1.000
_cell.length_b   1.000
_cell.length_c   1.000
_cell.angle_alpha   90.00
_cell.angle_beta   90.00
_cell.angle_gamma   90.00
#
_symmetry.space_group_name_H-M   'P 1'
#
loop_
_entity.id
_entity.type
_entity.pdbx_description
1 polymer ?
#
loop_
_entity_poly.entity_id
_entity_poly.type
_entity_poly.pdbx_seq_one_letter_code
_entity_poly.pdbx_strand_id
1 'polypeptide(L)'
;MASWVESTSYVAGDPARVAVLIAVVQAGTALDDNALTQATGILHQQFAGHPLETAVLLKHVHDLANRGLLVRDGSGFRWTLSPLGELVVRQWTSGAYDPPGAEPLSHEEVRAWRDRAVAQLEADARLAEQAEVAIEELAAGSALRLAELRVLNRVIAEDVLPSWLAGLRQE
;
A
#
# COMPACT_ATOMS: atom_id res chain seq x y z
N MET A 1 18.60 6.14 -0.11
CA MET A 1 17.40 5.29 0.01
C MET A 1 16.35 5.79 -0.94
N ALA A 2 15.47 4.91 -1.43
CA ALA A 2 14.40 5.32 -2.35
C ALA A 2 13.27 6.02 -1.58
N SER A 3 12.83 7.18 -2.05
CA SER A 3 11.64 7.86 -1.50
C SER A 3 10.40 6.98 -1.69
N TRP A 4 9.49 7.00 -0.71
CA TRP A 4 8.19 6.33 -0.80
C TRP A 4 7.35 6.92 -1.94
N VAL A 5 7.29 8.25 -2.05
CA VAL A 5 6.52 8.93 -3.11
C VAL A 5 7.08 8.63 -4.50
N GLU A 6 8.41 8.64 -4.64
CA GLU A 6 9.07 8.28 -5.90
C GLU A 6 8.85 6.81 -6.28
N SER A 7 8.93 5.91 -5.30
CA SER A 7 8.71 4.47 -5.49
C SER A 7 7.27 4.19 -5.90
N THR A 8 6.31 4.85 -5.26
CA THR A 8 4.89 4.79 -5.61
C THR A 8 4.67 5.26 -7.06
N SER A 9 5.23 6.41 -7.43
CA SER A 9 5.12 6.97 -8.78
C SER A 9 5.75 6.05 -9.84
N TYR A 10 6.91 5.47 -9.52
CA TYR A 10 7.59 4.52 -10.40
C TYR A 10 6.76 3.26 -10.66
N VAL A 11 6.12 2.72 -9.62
CA VAL A 11 5.24 1.55 -9.75
C VAL A 11 4.00 1.91 -10.57
N ALA A 12 3.34 3.01 -10.23
CA ALA A 12 2.12 3.47 -10.92
C ALA A 12 2.33 3.76 -12.42
N GLY A 13 3.55 4.11 -12.82
CA GLY A 13 3.89 4.39 -14.21
C GLY A 13 3.85 3.19 -15.16
N ASP A 14 3.67 1.96 -14.65
CA ASP A 14 3.60 0.75 -15.47
C ASP A 14 2.66 -0.30 -14.85
N PRO A 15 1.57 -0.73 -15.53
CA PRO A 15 0.63 -1.70 -15.00
C PRO A 15 1.26 -3.06 -14.71
N ALA A 16 2.37 -3.43 -15.37
CA ALA A 16 3.09 -4.66 -15.08
C ALA A 16 3.71 -4.62 -13.68
N ARG A 17 4.25 -3.48 -13.26
CA ARG A 17 4.83 -3.31 -11.91
C ARG A 17 3.76 -3.37 -10.84
N VAL A 18 2.62 -2.73 -11.09
CA VAL A 18 1.44 -2.82 -10.21
C VAL A 18 0.99 -4.29 -10.07
N ALA A 19 0.87 -5.01 -11.19
CA ALA A 19 0.48 -6.41 -11.20
C ALA A 19 1.45 -7.31 -10.40
N VAL A 20 2.77 -7.07 -10.47
CA VAL A 20 3.76 -7.83 -9.67
C VAL A 20 3.47 -7.66 -8.18
N LEU A 21 3.31 -6.43 -7.71
CA LEU A 21 3.12 -6.20 -6.29
C LEU A 21 1.77 -6.72 -5.79
N ILE A 22 0.71 -6.58 -6.59
CA ILE A 22 -0.61 -7.16 -6.28
C ILE A 22 -0.53 -8.70 -6.23
N ALA A 23 0.22 -9.34 -7.13
CA ALA A 23 0.39 -10.79 -7.12
C ALA A 23 0.99 -11.30 -5.79
N VAL A 24 2.02 -10.61 -5.29
CA VAL A 24 2.64 -10.95 -3.99
C VAL A 24 1.64 -10.76 -2.85
N VAL A 25 0.85 -9.67 -2.84
CA VAL A 25 -0.17 -9.46 -1.81
C VAL A 25 -1.27 -10.52 -1.85
N GLN A 26 -1.81 -10.81 -3.03
CA GLN A 26 -2.91 -11.77 -3.18
C GLN A 26 -2.50 -13.20 -2.80
N ALA A 27 -1.24 -13.57 -3.00
CA ALA A 27 -0.74 -14.87 -2.61
C ALA A 27 -0.65 -15.06 -1.08
N GLY A 28 -0.55 -13.97 -0.31
CA GLY A 28 -0.43 -14.01 1.15
C GLY A 28 0.83 -14.73 1.67
N THR A 29 1.72 -15.14 0.78
CA THR A 29 2.93 -15.93 1.05
C THR A 29 4.00 -15.59 0.01
N ALA A 30 5.27 -15.88 0.33
CA ALA A 30 6.37 -15.61 -0.59
C ALA A 30 6.31 -16.52 -1.83
N LEU A 31 6.56 -15.96 -3.02
CA LEU A 31 6.43 -16.63 -4.32
C LEU A 31 7.79 -16.83 -4.98
N ASP A 32 8.05 -18.02 -5.54
CA ASP A 32 9.20 -18.20 -6.44
C ASP A 32 8.98 -17.47 -7.78
N ASP A 33 10.04 -17.38 -8.59
CA ASP A 33 10.03 -16.65 -9.87
C ASP A 33 8.95 -17.16 -10.84
N ASN A 34 8.68 -18.47 -10.88
CA ASN A 34 7.68 -19.03 -11.78
C ASN A 34 6.27 -18.72 -11.30
N ALA A 35 5.99 -18.93 -10.01
CA ALA A 35 4.70 -18.63 -9.43
C ALA A 35 4.36 -17.13 -9.52
N LEU A 36 5.34 -16.26 -9.24
CA LEU A 36 5.17 -14.82 -9.32
C LEU A 36 4.91 -14.34 -10.74
N THR A 37 5.69 -14.82 -11.72
CA THR A 37 5.50 -14.41 -13.12
C THR A 37 4.18 -14.91 -13.69
N GLN A 38 3.74 -16.11 -13.34
CA GLN A 38 2.42 -16.62 -13.76
C GLN A 38 1.27 -15.78 -13.17
N ALA A 39 1.28 -15.55 -11.86
CA ALA A 39 0.25 -14.75 -11.20
C ALA A 39 0.22 -13.31 -11.74
N THR A 40 1.40 -12.71 -11.92
CA THR A 40 1.54 -11.37 -12.51
C THR A 40 1.01 -11.32 -13.94
N GLY A 41 1.34 -12.31 -14.77
CA GLY A 41 0.89 -12.34 -16.17
C GLY A 41 -0.63 -12.41 -16.29
N ILE A 42 -1.28 -13.21 -15.43
CA ILE A 42 -2.75 -13.30 -15.35
C ILE A 42 -3.35 -11.94 -14.96
N LEU A 43 -2.83 -11.32 -13.89
CA LEU A 43 -3.32 -10.01 -13.42
C LEU A 43 -3.11 -8.92 -14.47
N HIS A 44 -1.93 -8.87 -15.08
CA HIS A 44 -1.64 -7.91 -16.14
C HIS A 44 -2.60 -8.08 -17.32
N GLN A 45 -2.85 -9.31 -17.77
CA GLN A 45 -3.79 -9.55 -18.87
C GLN A 45 -5.22 -9.12 -18.50
N GLN A 46 -5.64 -9.33 -17.25
CA GLN A 46 -6.95 -8.87 -16.77
C GLN A 46 -7.08 -7.34 -16.79
N PHE A 47 -6.02 -6.61 -16.43
CA PHE A 47 -6.04 -5.15 -16.36
C PHE A 47 -5.78 -4.45 -17.70
N ALA A 48 -4.83 -4.96 -18.49
CA ALA A 48 -4.35 -4.33 -19.72
C ALA A 48 -4.86 -4.98 -21.02
N GLY A 49 -5.52 -6.14 -20.93
CA GLY A 49 -6.14 -6.81 -22.07
C GLY A 49 -5.18 -7.59 -22.98
N HIS A 50 -3.89 -7.67 -22.65
CA HIS A 50 -2.90 -8.43 -23.41
C HIS A 50 -1.86 -9.11 -22.50
N PRO A 51 -1.32 -10.27 -22.92
CA PRO A 51 -0.27 -10.95 -22.16
C PRO A 51 1.04 -10.18 -22.21
N LEU A 52 1.92 -10.47 -21.23
CA LEU A 52 3.31 -10.04 -21.21
C LEU A 52 4.24 -11.26 -21.24
N GLU A 53 5.39 -11.08 -21.88
CA GLU A 53 6.43 -12.12 -21.88
C GLU A 53 7.05 -12.29 -20.50
N THR A 54 7.32 -13.54 -20.11
CA THR A 54 7.93 -13.88 -18.82
C THR A 54 9.23 -13.12 -18.56
N ALA A 55 10.06 -12.90 -19.59
CA ALA A 55 11.31 -12.16 -19.46
C ALA A 55 11.08 -10.69 -19.05
N VAL A 56 10.02 -10.06 -19.57
CA VAL A 56 9.62 -8.69 -19.19
C VAL A 56 9.13 -8.67 -17.75
N LEU A 57 8.32 -9.64 -17.35
CA LEU A 57 7.84 -9.77 -15.97
C LEU A 57 8.99 -9.97 -14.98
N LEU A 58 9.94 -10.86 -15.28
CA LEU A 58 11.13 -11.06 -14.46
C LEU A 58 11.95 -9.78 -14.35
N LYS A 59 12.13 -9.05 -15.44
CA LYS A 59 12.80 -7.74 -15.39
C LYS A 59 12.09 -6.81 -14.39
N HIS A 60 10.77 -6.70 -14.43
CA HIS A 60 10.02 -5.88 -13.48
C HIS A 60 10.20 -6.34 -12.02
N VAL A 61 10.19 -7.65 -11.76
CA VAL A 61 10.47 -8.20 -10.43
C VAL A 61 11.84 -7.74 -9.92
N HIS A 62 12.88 -7.84 -10.75
CA HIS A 62 14.22 -7.41 -10.38
C HIS A 62 14.34 -5.89 -10.24
N ASP A 63 13.69 -5.11 -11.11
CA ASP A 63 13.66 -3.65 -11.01
C ASP A 63 13.00 -3.18 -9.70
N LEU A 64 11.93 -3.86 -9.28
CA LEU A 64 11.24 -3.61 -8.00
C LEU A 64 12.11 -4.03 -6.80
N ALA A 65 12.82 -5.15 -6.91
CA ALA A 65 13.78 -5.59 -5.89
C ALA A 65 14.97 -4.62 -5.75
N ASN A 66 15.51 -4.11 -6.86
CA ASN A 66 16.59 -3.13 -6.88
C ASN A 66 16.18 -1.79 -6.24
N ARG A 67 14.88 -1.48 -6.24
CA ARG A 67 14.30 -0.33 -5.53
C ARG A 67 13.93 -0.62 -4.08
N GLY A 68 14.19 -1.84 -3.62
CA GLY A 68 13.90 -2.27 -2.25
C GLY A 68 12.41 -2.49 -1.99
N LEU A 69 11.58 -2.74 -3.00
CA LEU A 69 10.14 -3.03 -2.84
C LEU A 69 9.86 -4.53 -2.69
N LEU A 70 10.75 -5.35 -3.25
CA LEU A 70 10.73 -6.80 -3.11
C LEU A 70 12.03 -7.25 -2.48
N VAL A 71 11.93 -8.25 -1.62
CA VAL A 71 13.08 -8.92 -1.01
C VAL A 71 12.91 -10.43 -1.13
N ARG A 72 14.02 -11.15 -1.10
CA ARG A 72 13.96 -12.60 -0.95
C ARG A 72 13.63 -12.95 0.50
N ASP A 73 12.84 -14.00 0.69
CA ASP A 73 12.57 -14.58 2.01
C ASP A 73 13.83 -15.24 2.60
N GLY A 74 13.72 -15.81 3.79
CA GLY A 74 14.84 -16.46 4.48
C GLY A 74 15.47 -17.64 3.71
N SER A 75 14.80 -18.17 2.68
CA SER A 75 15.36 -19.21 1.82
C SER A 75 16.24 -18.65 0.69
N GLY A 76 16.08 -17.37 0.35
CA GLY A 76 16.75 -16.74 -0.80
C GLY A 76 16.07 -16.99 -2.15
N PHE A 77 15.03 -17.84 -2.22
CA PHE A 77 14.42 -18.27 -3.48
C PHE A 77 13.03 -17.70 -3.74
N ARG A 78 12.37 -17.12 -2.74
CA ARG A 78 11.00 -16.62 -2.89
C ARG A 78 10.94 -15.13 -2.61
N TRP A 79 10.12 -14.41 -3.37
CA TRP A 79 9.90 -12.99 -3.25
C TRP A 79 8.77 -12.70 -2.26
N THR A 80 9.00 -11.73 -1.39
CA THR A 80 8.00 -11.10 -0.55
C THR A 80 8.14 -9.59 -0.65
N LEU A 81 7.13 -8.84 -0.20
CA LEU A 81 7.25 -7.39 -0.06
C LEU A 81 8.24 -7.07 1.06
N SER A 82 9.00 -6.00 0.85
CA SER A 82 9.68 -5.31 1.94
C SER A 82 8.70 -4.40 2.69
N PRO A 83 9.07 -3.81 3.84
CA PRO A 83 8.26 -2.77 4.48
C PRO A 83 7.90 -1.61 3.55
N LEU A 84 8.85 -1.15 2.71
CA LEU A 84 8.58 -0.11 1.71
C LEU A 84 7.61 -0.61 0.64
N GLY A 85 7.76 -1.85 0.19
CA GLY A 85 6.85 -2.50 -0.76
C GLY A 85 5.43 -2.60 -0.22
N GLU A 86 5.26 -3.00 1.05
CA GLU A 86 3.97 -3.04 1.73
C GLU A 86 3.34 -1.64 1.80
N LEU A 87 4.12 -0.63 2.18
CA LEU A 87 3.64 0.76 2.25
C LEU A 87 3.19 1.28 0.87
N VAL A 88 3.91 0.95 -0.20
CA VAL A 88 3.54 1.30 -1.57
C VAL A 88 2.24 0.62 -1.99
N VAL A 89 2.07 -0.68 -1.74
CA VAL A 89 0.88 -1.42 -2.19
C VAL A 89 -0.39 -1.01 -1.46
N ARG A 90 -0.28 -0.61 -0.19
CA ARG A 90 -1.43 -0.17 0.62
C ARG A 90 -2.19 1.00 0.02
N GLN A 91 -1.55 1.82 -0.83
CA GLN A 91 -2.27 2.86 -1.56
C GLN A 91 -3.37 2.29 -2.49
N TRP A 92 -3.14 1.14 -3.12
CA TRP A 92 -4.10 0.52 -4.05
C TRP A 92 -5.03 -0.50 -3.40
N THR A 93 -4.69 -1.05 -2.24
CA THR A 93 -5.55 -2.01 -1.53
C THR A 93 -6.48 -1.34 -0.51
N SER A 94 -6.35 -0.04 -0.29
CA SER A 94 -7.13 0.71 0.70
C SER A 94 -8.61 0.91 0.37
N GLY A 95 -9.06 0.57 -0.84
CA GLY A 95 -10.48 0.58 -1.24
C GLY A 95 -11.34 -0.47 -0.53
N ALA A 96 -10.74 -1.40 0.22
CA ALA A 96 -11.46 -2.44 0.96
C ALA A 96 -12.19 -1.94 2.23
N TYR A 97 -12.04 -0.66 2.58
CA TYR A 97 -12.54 -0.10 3.85
C TYR A 97 -13.72 0.85 3.71
N ASP A 98 -14.13 1.15 2.49
CA ASP A 98 -15.32 1.96 2.23
C ASP A 98 -16.56 1.20 2.74
N PRO A 99 -17.47 1.87 3.47
CA PRO A 99 -18.67 1.22 3.93
C PRO A 99 -19.53 0.79 2.73
N PRO A 100 -20.18 -0.38 2.81
CA PRO A 100 -20.97 -0.90 1.71
C PRO A 100 -22.25 -0.10 1.50
N GLY A 101 -22.62 0.12 0.24
CA GLY A 101 -23.89 0.73 -0.14
C GLY A 101 -23.87 2.25 -0.27
N ALA A 102 -25.02 2.82 -0.59
CA ALA A 102 -25.21 4.26 -0.80
C ALA A 102 -26.10 4.92 0.27
N GLU A 103 -26.47 4.17 1.31
CA GLU A 103 -27.30 4.67 2.40
C GLU A 103 -26.49 5.58 3.33
N PRO A 104 -27.13 6.60 3.95
CA PRO A 104 -26.47 7.41 4.97
C PRO A 104 -26.02 6.53 6.15
N LEU A 105 -24.76 6.69 6.52
CA LEU A 105 -24.18 5.98 7.67
C LEU A 105 -24.73 6.54 8.98
N SER A 106 -25.00 5.65 9.93
CA SER A 106 -25.21 6.01 11.33
C SER A 106 -23.93 6.56 11.96
N HIS A 107 -24.05 7.28 13.08
CA HIS A 107 -22.88 7.78 13.81
C HIS A 107 -21.96 6.64 14.28
N GLU A 108 -22.50 5.47 14.62
CA GLU A 108 -21.70 4.32 15.02
C GLU A 108 -20.89 3.75 13.84
N GLU A 109 -21.48 3.70 12.65
CA GLU A 109 -20.78 3.26 11.43
C GLU A 109 -19.69 4.27 11.01
N VAL A 110 -19.98 5.58 11.13
CA VAL A 110 -18.97 6.62 10.91
C VAL A 110 -17.83 6.48 11.94
N ARG A 111 -18.15 6.20 13.21
CA ARG A 111 -17.15 5.94 14.26
C ARG A 111 -16.28 4.74 13.91
N ALA A 112 -16.89 3.62 13.51
CA ALA A 112 -16.16 2.42 13.12
C ALA A 112 -15.28 2.66 11.89
N TRP A 113 -15.73 3.45 10.91
CA TRP A 113 -14.90 3.84 9.77
C TRP A 113 -13.70 4.69 10.21
N ARG A 114 -13.95 5.70 11.05
CA ARG A 114 -12.92 6.57 11.61
C ARG A 114 -11.85 5.76 12.36
N ASP A 115 -12.26 4.82 13.21
CA ASP A 115 -11.34 3.97 13.98
C ASP A 115 -10.50 3.06 13.05
N ARG A 116 -11.08 2.52 11.98
CA ARG A 116 -10.34 1.77 10.96
C ARG A 116 -9.31 2.65 10.23
N ALA A 117 -9.68 3.87 9.85
CA ALA A 117 -8.77 4.81 9.20
C ALA A 117 -7.57 5.17 10.11
N VAL A 118 -7.82 5.38 11.41
CA VAL A 118 -6.75 5.61 12.40
C VAL A 118 -5.85 4.39 12.53
N ALA A 119 -6.42 3.19 12.69
CA ALA A 119 -5.63 1.97 12.81
C ALA A 119 -4.75 1.69 11.57
N GLN A 120 -5.26 2.03 10.39
CA GLN A 120 -4.51 1.95 9.13
C GLN A 120 -3.32 2.93 9.13
N LEU A 121 -3.56 4.21 9.44
CA LEU A 121 -2.51 5.23 9.51
C LEU A 121 -1.43 4.90 10.56
N GLU A 122 -1.80 4.24 11.66
CA GLU A 122 -0.86 3.73 12.66
C GLU A 122 -0.03 2.55 12.13
N ALA A 123 -0.63 1.66 11.36
CA ALA A 123 0.10 0.57 10.71
C ALA A 123 1.06 1.10 9.64
N ASP A 124 0.66 2.11 8.90
CA ASP A 124 1.47 2.74 7.86
C ASP A 124 2.65 3.50 8.47
N ALA A 125 2.49 4.13 9.63
CA ALA A 125 3.59 4.73 10.37
C ALA A 125 4.63 3.72 10.83
N ARG A 126 4.22 2.54 11.32
CA ARG A 126 5.16 1.47 11.68
C ARG A 126 5.91 0.92 10.46
N LEU A 127 5.25 0.79 9.32
CA LEU A 127 5.91 0.37 8.07
C LEU A 127 6.86 1.45 7.56
N ALA A 128 6.49 2.72 7.65
CA ALA A 128 7.34 3.84 7.30
C ALA A 128 8.61 3.87 8.14
N GLU A 129 8.50 3.68 9.46
CA GLU A 129 9.65 3.57 10.36
C GLU A 129 10.59 2.42 9.96
N GLN A 130 10.04 1.22 9.71
CA GLN A 130 10.81 0.06 9.25
C GLN A 130 11.46 0.27 7.87
N ALA A 131 10.84 1.08 7.02
CA ALA A 131 11.33 1.43 5.69
C ALA A 131 12.25 2.66 5.70
N GLU A 132 12.54 3.25 6.87
CA GLU A 132 13.29 4.49 7.04
C GLU A 132 12.70 5.67 6.22
N VAL A 133 11.37 5.69 6.07
CA VAL A 133 10.61 6.78 5.45
C VAL A 133 10.34 7.84 6.49
N ALA A 134 10.68 9.09 6.16
CA ALA A 134 10.44 10.23 7.05
C ALA A 134 8.95 10.42 7.34
N ILE A 135 8.61 10.81 8.58
CA ILE A 135 7.21 10.95 8.99
C ILE A 135 6.50 12.08 8.23
N GLU A 136 7.23 13.11 7.80
CA GLU A 136 6.74 14.20 6.97
C GLU A 136 6.40 13.72 5.56
N GLU A 137 7.21 12.81 5.00
CA GLU A 137 6.94 12.17 3.72
C GLU A 137 5.70 11.27 3.83
N LEU A 138 5.57 10.50 4.92
CA LEU A 138 4.38 9.73 5.20
C LEU A 138 3.14 10.63 5.30
N ALA A 139 3.23 11.75 6.02
CA ALA A 139 2.14 12.69 6.19
C ALA A 139 1.70 13.30 4.83
N ALA A 140 2.68 13.68 4.00
CA ALA A 140 2.43 14.22 2.67
C ALA A 140 1.75 13.19 1.74
N GLY A 141 2.24 11.95 1.70
CA GLY A 141 1.63 10.91 0.87
C GLY A 141 0.30 10.37 1.42
N SER A 142 0.02 10.56 2.71
CA SER A 142 -1.24 10.19 3.38
C SER A 142 -2.32 11.29 3.34
N ALA A 143 -2.12 12.38 2.60
CA ALA A 143 -2.96 13.58 2.64
C ALA A 143 -4.46 13.30 2.41
N LEU A 144 -4.81 12.41 1.47
CA LEU A 144 -6.20 12.03 1.21
C LEU A 144 -6.85 11.33 2.41
N ARG A 145 -6.12 10.41 3.05
CA ARG A 145 -6.62 9.66 4.20
C ARG A 145 -6.75 10.56 5.43
N LEU A 146 -5.83 11.51 5.61
CA LEU A 146 -5.93 12.53 6.65
C LEU A 146 -7.11 13.49 6.42
N ALA A 147 -7.40 13.84 5.15
CA ALA A 147 -8.57 14.65 4.81
C ALA A 147 -9.89 13.90 5.10
N GLU A 148 -9.95 12.61 4.77
CA GLU A 148 -11.09 11.74 5.13
C GLU A 148 -11.28 11.69 6.64
N LEU A 149 -10.21 11.42 7.41
CA LEU A 149 -10.26 11.36 8.86
C LEU A 149 -10.84 12.65 9.47
N ARG A 150 -10.44 13.81 8.93
CA ARG A 150 -10.97 15.12 9.34
C ARG A 150 -12.48 15.23 9.09
N VAL A 151 -12.98 14.70 7.97
CA VAL A 151 -14.41 14.70 7.67
C VAL A 151 -15.17 13.79 8.63
N LEU A 152 -14.67 12.57 8.85
CA LEU A 152 -15.31 11.59 9.74
C LEU A 152 -15.43 12.14 11.17
N ASN A 153 -14.33 12.65 11.73
CA ASN A 153 -14.30 13.29 13.05
C ASN A 153 -15.29 14.45 13.16
N ARG A 154 -15.39 15.31 12.14
CA ARG A 154 -16.36 16.43 12.12
C ARG A 154 -17.81 15.95 12.15
N VAL A 155 -18.15 14.86 11.47
CA VAL A 155 -19.53 14.34 11.40
C VAL A 155 -20.02 13.87 12.77
N ILE A 156 -19.15 13.19 13.54
CA ILE A 156 -19.50 12.66 14.87
C ILE A 156 -19.08 13.58 16.03
N ALA A 157 -18.54 14.76 15.74
CA ALA A 157 -18.03 15.72 16.72
C ALA A 157 -16.99 15.14 17.69
N GLU A 158 -16.08 14.31 17.17
CA GLU A 158 -14.94 13.73 17.89
C GLU A 158 -13.62 14.20 17.26
N ASP A 159 -12.48 14.06 17.96
CA ASP A 159 -11.15 14.46 17.44
C ASP A 159 -10.10 13.39 17.73
N VAL A 160 -10.28 12.20 17.15
CA VAL A 160 -9.33 11.09 17.26
C VAL A 160 -8.37 11.13 16.09
N LEU A 161 -7.08 11.21 16.39
CA LEU A 161 -5.98 11.28 15.42
C LEU A 161 -4.96 10.17 15.69
N PRO A 162 -4.19 9.73 14.68
CA PRO A 162 -3.03 8.89 14.91
C PRO A 162 -2.04 9.56 15.87
N SER A 163 -1.44 8.78 16.75
CA SER A 163 -0.49 9.21 17.77
C SER A 163 0.71 9.96 17.20
N TRP A 164 1.25 9.50 16.08
CA TRP A 164 2.38 10.13 15.39
C TRP A 164 2.04 11.53 14.85
N LEU A 165 0.78 11.77 14.45
CA LEU A 165 0.33 13.08 13.97
C LEU A 165 0.14 14.07 15.14
N ALA A 166 -0.24 13.56 16.32
CA ALA A 166 -0.33 14.38 17.52
C ALA A 166 1.05 14.88 17.98
N GLY A 167 2.10 14.06 17.81
CA GLY A 167 3.50 14.44 18.06
C GLY A 167 3.97 15.59 17.17
N LEU A 168 3.69 15.53 15.86
CA LEU A 168 4.05 16.57 14.89
C LEU A 168 3.40 17.93 15.14
N ARG A 169 2.30 18.01 15.89
CA ARG A 169 1.66 19.29 16.24
C ARG A 169 2.30 19.97 17.45
N GLN A 170 3.19 19.29 18.16
CA GLN A 170 3.84 19.77 19.38
C GLN A 170 5.28 20.25 19.15
N GLU A 171 5.85 19.99 17.97
CA GLU A 171 7.15 20.50 17.50
C GLU A 171 6.99 21.79 16.67
#